data_AF-L7EPV0-F1
#
_entry.id   AF-L7EPV0-F1
#
_cell.length_a   1.000
_cell.length_b   1.000
_cell.length_c   1.000
_cell.angle_alpha   90.00
_cell.angle_beta   90.00
_cell.angle_gamma   90.00
#
_symmetry.space_group_name_H-M   'P 1'
#
loop_
_entity.id
_entity.type
_entity.pdbx_description
1 polymer ?
#
loop_
_entity_poly.entity_id
_entity_poly.type
_entity_poly.pdbx_seq_one_letter_code
_entity_poly.pdbx_strand_id
1 'polypeptide(L)'
;MNEGLTLGAVSAIVERKILTTREISRPGEPVFNPDTGVYEPGPPVTVYEGRGGVFPEGGPGIVLHLEGQAYVDDSKSRYKLLTPLAAPVASREDTVTITAAADPAAVGRTWRVLDIGETSTLAVVRTTWLDQDTQTSGGTS
;
A
#
# COMPACT_ATOMS: atom_id res chain seq x y z
N MET A 1 -14.19 35.64 10.43
CA MET A 1 -12.88 35.56 9.77
C MET A 1 -12.74 34.14 9.25
N ASN A 2 -12.79 33.94 7.94
CA ASN A 2 -12.50 32.62 7.34
C ASN A 2 -10.98 32.47 7.34
N GLU A 3 -10.41 31.79 8.34
CA GLU A 3 -9.04 31.32 8.24
C GLU A 3 -8.98 30.33 7.07
N GLY A 4 -8.35 30.76 5.97
CA GLY A 4 -8.16 29.93 4.80
C GLY A 4 -7.38 28.67 5.18
N LEU A 5 -7.86 27.51 4.71
CA LEU A 5 -7.16 26.24 4.83
C LEU A 5 -5.76 26.39 4.21
N THR A 6 -4.73 26.45 5.06
CA THR A 6 -3.34 26.44 4.59
C THR A 6 -2.92 25.01 4.24
N LEU A 7 -1.99 24.86 3.30
CA LEU A 7 -1.48 23.55 2.89
C LEU A 7 -0.90 22.75 4.09
N GLY A 8 -0.23 23.45 5.01
CA GLY A 8 0.30 22.85 6.23
C GLY A 8 -0.80 22.35 7.19
N ALA A 9 -1.89 23.10 7.34
CA ALA A 9 -3.03 22.66 8.15
C ALA A 9 -3.72 21.42 7.55
N VAL A 10 -3.83 21.37 6.21
CA VAL A 10 -4.35 20.20 5.49
C VAL A 10 -3.44 18.98 5.68
N SER A 11 -2.12 19.12 5.55
CA SER A 11 -1.17 18.02 5.80
C SER A 11 -1.31 17.44 7.20
N ALA A 12 -1.35 18.32 8.21
CA ALA A 12 -1.48 17.89 9.60
C ALA A 12 -2.79 17.15 9.89
N ILE A 13 -3.91 17.55 9.26
CA ILE A 13 -5.21 16.88 9.38
C ILE A 13 -5.17 15.51 8.71
N VAL A 14 -4.65 15.42 7.48
CA VAL A 14 -4.52 14.17 6.73
C VAL A 14 -3.65 13.18 7.51
N GLU A 15 -2.46 13.63 7.96
CA GLU A 15 -1.55 12.80 8.72
C GLU A 15 -2.12 12.33 10.05
N ARG A 16 -2.97 13.13 10.73
CA ARG A 16 -3.50 12.77 12.06
C ARG A 16 -4.81 11.98 12.01
N LYS A 17 -5.65 12.19 10.99
CA LYS A 17 -7.00 11.61 10.94
C LYS A 17 -7.17 10.50 9.91
N ILE A 18 -6.32 10.46 8.89
CA ILE A 18 -6.50 9.57 7.73
C ILE A 18 -5.45 8.47 7.70
N LEU A 19 -4.23 8.77 8.18
CA LEU A 19 -3.11 7.83 8.13
C LEU A 19 -3.05 6.98 9.41
N THR A 20 -3.00 5.66 9.25
CA THR A 20 -2.74 4.68 10.31
C THR A 20 -1.27 4.24 10.28
N THR A 21 -0.79 3.54 11.32
CA THR A 21 0.60 3.05 11.33
C THR A 21 0.74 1.87 10.37
N ARG A 22 1.76 1.96 9.51
CA ARG A 22 2.06 0.96 8.50
C ARG A 22 3.55 0.73 8.45
N GLU A 23 3.89 -0.45 7.96
CA GLU A 23 5.26 -0.83 7.68
C GLU A 23 5.41 -1.11 6.18
N ILE A 24 6.49 -0.60 5.59
CA ILE A 24 6.95 -0.96 4.26
C ILE A 24 8.22 -1.77 4.45
N SER A 25 8.22 -3.01 3.99
CA SER A 25 9.37 -3.92 4.06
C SER A 25 9.86 -4.28 2.67
N ARG A 26 11.17 -4.41 2.50
CA ARG A 26 11.80 -4.90 1.27
C ARG A 26 12.40 -6.30 1.53
N PRO A 27 12.31 -7.24 0.58
CA PRO A 27 13.07 -8.48 0.66
C PRO A 27 14.55 -8.21 0.94
N GLY A 28 15.15 -8.98 1.85
CA GLY A 28 16.59 -8.89 2.10
C GLY A 28 17.39 -9.39 0.90
N GLU A 29 18.67 -9.02 0.83
CA GLU A 29 19.56 -9.53 -0.22
C GLU A 29 19.58 -11.06 -0.22
N PRO A 30 19.59 -11.72 -1.39
CA PRO A 30 19.62 -13.18 -1.44
C PRO A 30 20.86 -13.75 -0.74
N VAL A 31 20.63 -14.68 0.19
CA VAL A 31 21.67 -15.39 0.92
C VAL A 31 21.81 -16.79 0.35
N PHE A 32 23.04 -17.19 0.02
CA PHE A 32 23.32 -18.53 -0.48
C PHE A 32 23.13 -19.56 0.64
N ASN A 33 22.28 -20.55 0.43
CA ASN A 33 22.11 -21.69 1.33
C ASN A 33 23.03 -22.85 0.87
N PRO A 34 24.08 -23.20 1.64
CA PRO A 34 25.03 -24.24 1.25
C PRO A 34 24.45 -25.65 1.30
N ASP A 35 23.38 -25.88 2.05
CA ASP A 35 22.75 -27.19 2.20
C ASP A 35 21.84 -27.52 1.01
N THR A 36 21.21 -26.50 0.42
CA THR A 36 20.31 -26.64 -0.75
C THR A 36 20.98 -26.26 -2.07
N GLY A 37 22.08 -25.50 -2.02
CA GLY A 37 22.78 -24.98 -3.20
C GLY A 37 22.02 -23.86 -3.93
N VAL A 38 21.00 -23.27 -3.29
CA VAL A 38 20.13 -22.26 -3.87
C VAL A 38 20.25 -20.94 -3.10
N TYR A 39 20.07 -19.81 -3.79
CA TYR A 39 19.94 -18.51 -3.14
C TYR A 39 18.52 -18.33 -2.61
N GLU A 40 18.39 -18.10 -1.31
CA GLU A 40 17.13 -17.83 -0.64
C GLU A 40 17.00 -16.33 -0.36
N PRO A 41 15.79 -15.74 -0.41
CA PRO A 41 15.60 -14.35 0.00
C PRO A 41 16.10 -14.13 1.42
N GLY A 42 16.93 -13.11 1.63
CA GLY A 42 17.33 -12.71 2.97
C GLY A 42 16.14 -12.22 3.80
N PRO A 43 16.29 -12.13 5.14
CA PRO A 43 15.24 -11.60 5.99
C PRO A 43 14.81 -10.20 5.53
N PRO A 44 13.50 -9.91 5.48
CA PRO A 44 13.02 -8.62 4.99
C PRO A 44 13.51 -7.49 5.90
N VAL A 45 13.79 -6.34 5.29
CA VAL A 45 14.25 -5.13 5.96
C VAL A 45 13.14 -4.10 5.93
N THR A 46 12.82 -3.52 7.09
CA THR A 46 11.87 -2.40 7.18
C THR A 46 12.46 -1.15 6.54
N VAL A 47 11.85 -0.70 5.44
CA VAL A 47 12.21 0.51 4.69
C VAL A 47 11.59 1.75 5.31
N TYR A 48 10.37 1.61 5.85
CA TYR A 48 9.65 2.69 6.48
C TYR A 48 8.65 2.15 7.49
N GLU A 49 8.67 2.69 8.70
CA GLU A 49 7.61 2.50 9.68
C GLU A 49 7.05 3.88 10.03
N GLY A 50 5.74 4.05 9.87
CA GLY A 50 5.13 5.33 10.16
C GLY A 50 3.72 5.48 9.62
N ARG A 51 3.30 6.73 9.48
CA ARG A 51 1.95 7.06 9.05
C ARG A 51 1.78 6.79 7.55
N GLY A 52 0.71 6.09 7.19
CA GLY A 52 0.25 5.91 5.82
C GLY A 52 -1.22 5.53 5.74
N GLY A 53 -1.83 5.65 4.56
CA GLY A 53 -3.24 5.31 4.33
C GLY A 53 -3.39 4.47 3.07
N VAL A 54 -4.03 3.32 3.15
CA VAL A 54 -4.32 2.47 1.99
C VAL A 54 -5.81 2.58 1.66
N PHE A 55 -6.11 2.82 0.39
CA PHE A 55 -7.46 3.01 -0.12
C PHE A 55 -7.67 2.11 -1.33
N PRO A 56 -8.82 1.43 -1.46
CA PRO A 56 -9.14 0.74 -2.71
C PRO A 56 -9.27 1.77 -3.83
N GLU A 57 -8.74 1.43 -5.00
CA GLU A 57 -9.09 2.12 -6.22
C GLU A 57 -10.26 1.40 -6.88
N GLY A 58 -11.38 2.10 -7.00
CA GLY A 58 -12.63 1.58 -7.59
C GLY A 58 -13.68 1.30 -6.52
N GLY A 59 -14.83 1.99 -6.62
CA GLY A 59 -16.08 1.46 -6.09
C GLY A 59 -16.60 0.31 -6.97
N PRO A 60 -17.71 -0.36 -6.62
CA PRO A 60 -18.31 -1.38 -7.49
C PRO A 60 -18.61 -0.76 -8.86
N GLY A 61 -17.78 -1.05 -9.86
CA GLY A 61 -17.94 -0.55 -11.21
C GLY A 61 -19.13 -1.25 -11.86
N ILE A 62 -20.11 -0.48 -12.34
CA ILE A 62 -21.08 -1.01 -13.31
C ILE A 62 -20.30 -1.39 -14.56
N VAL A 63 -20.11 -2.69 -14.76
CA VAL A 63 -19.58 -3.24 -16.01
C VAL A 63 -20.72 -3.22 -17.03
N LEU A 64 -20.70 -2.27 -17.96
CA LEU A 64 -21.60 -2.30 -19.11
C LEU A 64 -21.16 -3.45 -20.04
N HIS A 65 -22.05 -4.42 -20.22
CA HIS A 65 -21.84 -5.58 -21.09
C HIS A 65 -22.05 -5.20 -22.56
N LEU A 66 -21.10 -5.56 -23.41
CA LEU A 66 -21.28 -5.66 -24.86
C LEU A 66 -21.01 -7.13 -25.22
N GLU A 67 -21.98 -7.81 -25.82
CA GLU A 67 -21.87 -9.23 -26.17
C GLU A 67 -20.67 -9.49 -27.11
N GLY A 68 -19.79 -10.42 -26.74
CA GLY A 68 -18.76 -10.98 -27.64
C GLY A 68 -17.30 -10.66 -27.33
N GLN A 69 -16.95 -10.02 -26.22
CA GLN A 69 -15.55 -9.83 -25.81
C GLN A 69 -15.12 -10.88 -24.76
N ALA A 70 -13.90 -11.39 -24.91
CA ALA A 70 -13.31 -12.33 -23.97
C ALA A 70 -13.15 -11.68 -22.58
N TYR A 71 -13.54 -12.42 -21.54
CA TYR A 71 -13.36 -12.06 -20.14
C TYR A 71 -11.88 -11.76 -19.88
N VAL A 72 -11.55 -10.51 -19.56
CA VAL A 72 -10.29 -10.19 -18.86
C VAL A 72 -10.68 -10.08 -17.40
N ASP A 73 -10.29 -11.07 -16.60
CA ASP A 73 -10.43 -10.99 -15.16
C ASP A 73 -9.52 -9.88 -14.64
N ASP A 74 -10.02 -8.64 -14.57
CA ASP A 74 -9.36 -7.55 -13.87
C ASP A 74 -9.69 -7.65 -12.36
N SER A 75 -9.67 -8.88 -11.82
CA SER A 75 -10.02 -9.20 -10.42
C SER A 75 -8.95 -8.76 -9.42
N LYS A 76 -7.88 -8.12 -9.87
CA LYS A 76 -6.86 -7.55 -9.00
C LYS A 76 -7.45 -6.34 -8.30
N SER A 77 -7.73 -6.49 -7.01
CA SER A 77 -8.18 -5.38 -6.17
C SER A 77 -7.04 -4.37 -6.09
N ARG A 78 -7.14 -3.28 -6.87
CA ARG A 78 -6.14 -2.22 -6.92
C ARG A 78 -6.30 -1.33 -5.71
N TYR A 79 -5.18 -0.93 -5.12
CA TYR A 79 -5.14 -0.02 -3.98
C TYR A 79 -4.16 1.12 -4.22
N LYS A 80 -4.36 2.22 -3.50
CA LYS A 80 -3.45 3.37 -3.43
C LYS A 80 -2.97 3.53 -2.00
N LEU A 81 -1.66 3.61 -1.82
CA LEU A 81 -1.01 4.00 -0.57
C LEU A 81 -0.69 5.50 -0.61
N LEU A 82 -1.10 6.21 0.43
CA LEU A 82 -0.69 7.57 0.72
C LEU A 82 0.38 7.56 1.82
N THR A 83 1.52 8.19 1.57
CA THR A 83 2.57 8.45 2.56
C THR A 83 2.92 9.93 2.64
N PRO A 84 3.42 10.44 3.78
CA PRO A 84 3.98 11.78 3.85
C PRO A 84 5.12 11.95 2.83
N LEU A 85 5.32 13.17 2.31
CA LEU A 85 6.39 13.43 1.35
C LEU A 85 7.80 13.12 1.87
N ALA A 86 7.97 13.21 3.20
CA ALA A 86 9.22 12.87 3.90
C ALA A 86 9.47 11.36 4.02
N ALA A 87 8.45 10.50 3.79
CA ALA A 87 8.68 9.07 3.72
C ALA A 87 9.58 8.75 2.51
N PRO A 88 10.34 7.64 2.54
CA PRO A 88 11.05 7.15 1.37
C PRO A 88 10.11 6.87 0.18
N VAL A 89 10.66 6.87 -1.04
CA VAL A 89 9.91 6.40 -2.22
C VAL A 89 9.86 4.88 -2.17
N ALA A 90 8.66 4.31 -2.21
CA ALA A 90 8.47 2.87 -2.27
C ALA A 90 8.91 2.31 -3.64
N SER A 91 9.50 1.11 -3.62
CA SER A 91 9.95 0.34 -4.78
C SER A 91 8.96 -0.79 -5.07
N ARG A 92 8.95 -1.30 -6.31
CA ARG A 92 8.09 -2.43 -6.75
C ARG A 92 8.37 -3.75 -6.02
N GLU A 93 9.53 -3.85 -5.40
CA GLU A 93 9.92 -5.00 -4.58
C GLU A 93 9.39 -4.90 -3.14
N ASP A 94 8.88 -3.74 -2.74
CA ASP A 94 8.41 -3.52 -1.39
C ASP A 94 7.03 -4.13 -1.16
N THR A 95 6.83 -4.64 0.05
CA THR A 95 5.57 -5.09 0.61
C THR A 95 5.11 -4.09 1.66
N VAL A 96 3.82 -3.76 1.64
CA VAL A 96 3.18 -2.87 2.62
C VAL A 96 2.31 -3.70 3.54
N THR A 97 2.46 -3.51 4.84
CA THR A 97 1.70 -4.20 5.88
C THR A 97 1.02 -3.20 6.82
N ILE A 98 -0.24 -3.45 7.19
CA ILE A 98 -0.86 -2.69 8.29
C ILE A 98 -0.41 -3.26 9.62
N THR A 99 0.28 -2.45 10.41
CA THR A 99 0.70 -2.81 11.77
C THR A 99 -0.23 -2.23 12.84
N ALA A 100 -0.93 -1.13 12.55
CA ALA A 100 -2.02 -0.65 13.40
C ALA A 100 -3.14 0.02 12.59
N ALA A 101 -4.39 -0.19 12.98
CA ALA A 101 -5.56 0.46 12.40
C ALA A 101 -6.69 0.57 13.43
N ALA A 102 -7.61 1.52 13.20
CA ALA A 102 -8.82 1.65 14.01
C ALA A 102 -9.79 0.48 13.78
N ASP A 103 -9.80 -0.08 12.56
CA ASP A 103 -10.44 -1.36 12.26
C ASP A 103 -9.44 -2.50 12.47
N PRO A 104 -9.62 -3.36 13.49
CA PRO A 104 -8.73 -4.49 13.74
C PRO A 104 -8.67 -5.49 12.58
N ALA A 105 -9.72 -5.60 11.76
CA ALA A 105 -9.78 -6.52 10.62
C ALA A 105 -8.86 -6.09 9.45
N ALA A 106 -8.29 -4.89 9.53
CA ALA A 106 -7.32 -4.39 8.56
C ALA A 106 -5.87 -4.72 8.94
N VAL A 107 -5.59 -5.03 10.22
CA VAL A 107 -4.24 -5.35 10.72
C VAL A 107 -3.76 -6.68 10.13
N GLY A 108 -2.49 -6.74 9.73
CA GLY A 108 -1.86 -7.93 9.15
C GLY A 108 -2.16 -8.16 7.66
N ARG A 109 -3.01 -7.33 7.03
CA ARG A 109 -3.17 -7.35 5.57
C ARG A 109 -1.90 -6.84 4.88
N THR A 110 -1.61 -7.43 3.74
CA THR A 110 -0.41 -7.16 2.94
C THR A 110 -0.76 -6.77 1.51
N TRP A 111 0.06 -5.88 0.95
CA TRP A 111 -0.02 -5.46 -0.44
C TRP A 111 1.37 -5.42 -1.06
N ARG A 112 1.44 -5.71 -2.35
CA ARG A 112 2.63 -5.52 -3.17
C ARG A 112 2.60 -4.18 -3.88
N VAL A 113 3.72 -3.47 -3.91
CA VAL A 113 3.87 -2.25 -4.70
C VAL A 113 3.89 -2.57 -6.19
N LEU A 114 2.99 -1.95 -6.95
CA LEU A 114 2.89 -2.10 -8.41
C LEU A 114 3.78 -1.11 -9.15
N ASP A 115 3.84 0.14 -8.67
CA ASP A 115 4.60 1.19 -9.30
C ASP A 115 5.29 2.13 -8.29
N ILE A 116 6.37 2.75 -8.73
CA ILE A 116 7.11 3.73 -7.92
C ILE A 116 6.20 4.91 -7.59
N GLY A 117 6.32 5.44 -6.37
CA GLY A 117 5.42 6.49 -5.88
C GLY A 117 5.34 7.69 -6.83
N GLU A 118 4.13 8.09 -7.21
CA GLU A 118 3.87 9.22 -8.09
C GLU A 118 4.35 10.52 -7.45
N THR A 119 5.06 11.32 -8.23
CA THR A 119 5.50 12.67 -7.85
C THR A 119 4.59 13.70 -8.52
N SER A 120 3.97 14.58 -7.73
CA SER A 120 3.16 15.69 -8.23
C SER A 120 3.76 17.03 -7.82
N THR A 121 3.60 18.05 -8.65
CA THR A 121 4.13 19.42 -8.46
C THR A 121 3.43 20.17 -7.33
N LEU A 122 2.24 19.71 -6.90
CA LEU A 122 1.49 20.19 -5.76
C LEU A 122 0.96 18.99 -4.97
N ALA A 123 1.86 18.30 -4.26
CA ALA A 123 1.51 17.16 -3.44
C ALA A 123 1.54 17.55 -1.95
N VAL A 124 0.56 17.08 -1.18
CA VAL A 124 0.63 17.05 0.30
C VAL A 124 1.12 15.68 0.78
N VAL A 125 0.87 14.64 -0.02
CA VAL A 125 1.22 13.25 0.23
C VAL A 125 1.71 12.60 -1.07
N ARG A 126 2.52 11.56 -0.96
CA ARG A 126 2.94 10.71 -2.07
C ARG A 126 1.93 9.57 -2.25
N THR A 127 1.55 9.28 -3.48
CA THR A 127 0.66 8.18 -3.84
C THR A 127 1.47 7.03 -4.44
N THR A 128 1.25 5.80 -3.99
CA THR A 128 1.90 4.59 -4.50
C THR A 128 0.85 3.54 -4.85
N TRP A 129 1.02 2.86 -5.98
CA TRP A 129 0.09 1.85 -6.48
C TRP A 129 0.33 0.48 -5.86
N LEU A 130 -0.74 -0.21 -5.49
CA LEU A 130 -0.71 -1.47 -4.73
C LEU A 130 -1.63 -2.55 -5.32
N ASP A 131 -1.24 -3.82 -5.18
CA ASP A 131 -2.06 -5.03 -5.41
C ASP A 131 -2.18 -5.80 -4.08
N GLN A 132 -3.37 -6.26 -3.70
CA GLN A 132 -3.55 -6.94 -2.41
C GLN A 132 -3.20 -8.43 -2.52
N ASP A 133 -2.27 -8.90 -1.69
CA ASP A 133 -1.80 -10.29 -1.73
C ASP A 133 -2.59 -11.21 -0.78
N THR A 134 -3.06 -10.72 0.38
CA THR A 134 -3.72 -11.58 1.38
C THR A 134 -4.90 -10.89 2.04
N GLN A 135 -6.05 -11.58 2.00
CA GLN A 135 -7.18 -11.34 2.89
C GLN A 135 -7.27 -12.55 3.82
N THR A 136 -6.64 -12.47 5.01
CA THR A 136 -6.85 -13.49 6.04
C THR A 136 -8.26 -13.31 6.59
N SER A 137 -9.23 -13.89 5.89
CA SER A 137 -10.57 -14.11 6.43
C SER A 137 -10.37 -15.16 7.51
N GLY A 138 -10.54 -14.79 8.78
CA GLY A 138 -10.52 -15.76 9.88
C GLY A 138 -11.58 -16.83 9.63
N GLY A 139 -11.18 -17.96 9.06
CA GLY A 139 -12.01 -19.14 8.91
C GLY A 139 -12.05 -19.83 10.25
N THR A 140 -13.12 -19.62 11.01
CA THR A 140 -13.46 -20.49 12.13
C THR A 140 -13.87 -21.85 11.54
N SER A 141 -13.03 -22.87 11.77
CA SER A 141 -13.46 -24.28 11.66
C SER A 141 -14.21 -24.69 12.91
#